data_AF-A0A7C6SYI9-F1
#
_entry.id   AF-A0A7C6SYI9-F1
#
_cell.length_a   1.000
_cell.length_b   1.000
_cell.length_c   1.000
_cell.angle_alpha   90.00
_cell.angle_beta   90.00
_cell.angle_gamma   90.00
#
_symmetry.space_group_name_H-M   'P 1'
#
loop_
_entity.id
_entity.type
_entity.pdbx_description
1 polymer ?
#
loop_
_entity_poly.entity_id
_entity_poly.type
_entity_poly.pdbx_seq_one_letter_code
_entity_poly.pdbx_strand_id
1 'polypeptide(L)' 'MNTLDLLQDALVGEMTLQSMYNHHAVNISTPPDVRQLFFQMRDAKMQHITELQQRIQQLMQQGQGQ' A
#
# COMPACT_ATOMS: atom_id res chain seq x y z
N MET A 1 -20.41 2.47 5.91
CA MET A 1 -18.96 2.32 6.07
C MET A 1 -18.49 3.26 7.16
N ASN A 2 -17.85 2.72 8.19
CA ASN A 2 -17.14 3.51 9.19
C ASN A 2 -15.74 3.85 8.67
N THR A 3 -15.07 4.83 9.28
CA THR A 3 -13.69 5.24 8.98
C THR A 3 -12.72 4.05 8.98
N LEU A 4 -12.91 3.09 9.89
CA LEU A 4 -12.07 1.89 9.93
C LEU A 4 -12.24 1.01 8.68
N ASP A 5 -13.47 0.85 8.17
CA ASP A 5 -13.74 0.08 6.94
C ASP A 5 -13.08 0.77 5.75
N LEU A 6 -13.21 2.09 5.64
CA LEU A 6 -12.60 2.88 4.56
C LEU A 6 -11.07 2.77 4.55
N LEU A 7 -10.45 2.77 5.73
CA LEU A 7 -8.99 2.62 5.86
C LEU A 7 -8.54 1.20 5.50
N GLN A 8 -9.31 0.17 5.86
CA GLN A 8 -9.02 -1.21 5.47
C GLN A 8 -9.16 -1.43 3.97
N ASP A 9 -10.19 -0.85 3.34
CA ASP A 9 -10.36 -0.92 1.89
C ASP A 9 -9.22 -0.19 1.16
N ALA A 10 -8.82 0.99 1.64
CA ALA A 10 -7.68 1.71 1.11
C ALA A 10 -6.38 0.90 1.25
N LEU A 11 -6.18 0.22 2.38
CA LEU A 11 -5.02 -0.64 2.62
C LEU A 11 -4.97 -1.80 1.61
N VAL A 12 -6.10 -2.47 1.36
CA VAL A 12 -6.19 -3.53 0.35
C VAL A 12 -5.89 -3.00 -1.05
N GLY A 13 -6.40 -1.82 -1.38
CA GLY A 13 -6.11 -1.15 -2.65
C GLY A 13 -4.62 -0.86 -2.85
N GLU A 14 -3.96 -0.27 -1.85
CA GLU A 14 -2.53 0.04 -1.92
C GLU A 14 -1.67 -1.22 -1.98
N MET A 15 -2.02 -2.29 -1.24
CA MET A 15 -1.35 -3.59 -1.32
C MET A 15 -1.49 -4.23 -2.71
N THR A 16 -2.67 -4.13 -3.32
CA THR A 16 -2.91 -4.65 -4.67
C THR A 16 -2.04 -3.93 -5.69
N LEU A 17 -1.98 -2.59 -5.62
CA LEU A 17 -1.15 -1.77 -6.50
C LEU A 17 0.35 -2.03 -6.29
N GLN A 18 0.79 -2.14 -5.04
CA GLN A 18 2.17 -2.49 -4.71
C GLN A 18 2.59 -3.81 -5.35
N SER A 19 1.74 -4.84 -5.22
CA SER A 19 1.99 -6.17 -5.79
C SER A 19 2.05 -6.13 -7.32
N MET A 20 1.12 -5.39 -7.95
CA MET A 20 1.09 -5.19 -9.39
C MET A 20 2.37 -4.49 -9.90
N TYR A 21 2.80 -3.39 -9.26
CA TYR A 21 4.03 -2.71 -9.64
C TYR A 21 5.26 -3.58 -9.44
N ASN A 22 5.31 -4.36 -8.35
CA ASN A 22 6.40 -5.30 -8.13
C ASN A 22 6.44 -6.39 -9.21
N HIS A 23 5.28 -6.94 -9.59
CA HIS A 23 5.17 -7.94 -10.65
C HIS A 23 5.70 -7.38 -11.99
N HIS A 24 5.29 -6.17 -12.36
CA HIS A 24 5.80 -5.52 -13.58
C HIS A 24 7.30 -5.22 -13.50
N ALA A 25 7.82 -4.77 -12.36
CA ALA A 25 9.25 -4.51 -12.20
C ALA A 25 10.11 -5.77 -12.39
N VAL A 26 9.63 -6.93 -11.92
CA VAL A 26 10.35 -8.21 -12.06
C VAL A 26 10.25 -8.75 -13.50
N ASN A 27 9.09 -8.63 -14.13
CA ASN A 27 8.82 -9.28 -15.43
C ASN A 27 9.13 -8.42 -16.65
N ILE A 28 9.33 -7.10 -16.50
CA ILE A 28 9.74 -6.25 -17.62
C ILE A 28 11.24 -6.42 -17.85
N SER A 29 11.58 -6.92 -19.03
CA SER A 29 12.96 -7.12 -19.48
C SER A 29 13.62 -5.84 -20.01
N THR A 30 12.84 -4.87 -20.53
CA THR A 30 13.35 -3.63 -21.14
C THR A 30 12.20 -2.64 -21.41
N PRO A 31 12.44 -1.31 -21.37
CA PRO A 31 13.67 -0.59 -21.00
C PRO A 31 13.93 -0.56 -19.48
N PRO A 32 15.21 -0.44 -19.03
CA PRO A 32 15.56 -0.31 -17.61
C PRO A 32 14.84 0.84 -16.88
N ASP A 33 14.60 1.95 -17.58
CA ASP A 33 13.95 3.14 -17.01
C ASP A 33 12.50 2.84 -16.60
N VAL A 34 11.79 2.04 -17.40
CA VAL A 34 10.42 1.62 -17.10
C VAL A 34 10.41 0.71 -15.87
N ARG A 35 11.39 -0.18 -15.74
CA ARG A 35 11.58 -1.00 -14.53
C ARG A 35 11.80 -0.12 -13.29
N GLN A 36 12.64 0.91 -13.41
CA GLN A 36 12.91 1.83 -12.30
C GLN A 36 11.67 2.60 -11.87
N LEU A 37 10.83 3.04 -12.82
CA LEU A 37 9.54 3.66 -12.51
C LEU A 37 8.64 2.73 -11.70
N PHE A 38 8.53 1.45 -12.09
CA PHE A 38 7.75 0.48 -11.32
C PHE A 38 8.28 0.27 -9.90
N PHE A 39 9.60 0.28 -9.69
CA PHE A 39 10.17 0.24 -8.34
C PHE A 39 9.82 1.49 -7.53
N GLN A 40 9.94 2.68 -8.11
CA GLN A 40 9.57 3.93 -7.43
C GLN A 40 8.09 3.93 -7.03
N MET A 41 7.21 3.48 -7.92
CA MET A 41 5.77 3.37 -7.64
C MET A 41 5.49 2.33 -6.54
N ARG A 42 6.12 1.15 -6.60
CA ARG A 42 6.03 0.13 -5.55
C ARG A 42 6.44 0.68 -4.19
N ASP A 43 7.55 1.41 -4.13
CA ASP A 43 8.09 1.93 -2.88
C ASP A 43 7.20 3.03 -2.28
N ALA A 44 6.62 3.89 -3.13
CA ALA A 44 5.60 4.86 -2.69
C ALA A 44 4.37 4.15 -2.09
N LYS A 45 3.90 3.06 -2.71
CA LYS A 45 2.78 2.26 -2.16
C LYS A 45 3.13 1.62 -0.81
N MET A 46 4.37 1.15 -0.63
CA MET A 46 4.84 0.64 0.67
C MET A 46 4.81 1.69 1.79
N GLN A 47 5.13 2.95 1.47
CA GLN A 47 5.02 4.04 2.45
C GLN A 47 3.56 4.24 2.88
N HIS A 48 2.63 4.34 1.92
CA HIS A 48 1.20 4.50 2.24
C HIS A 48 0.63 3.31 3.00
N ILE A 49 0.99 2.07 2.63
CA ILE A 49 0.60 0.85 3.37
C ILE A 49 1.00 0.97 4.85
N THR A 50 2.23 1.42 5.11
CA THR A 50 2.75 1.58 6.47
C THR A 50 1.95 2.63 7.25
N GLU A 51 1.66 3.78 6.65
CA GLU A 51 0.85 4.83 7.26
C GLU A 51 -0.58 4.37 7.56
N LEU A 52 -1.21 3.66 6.61
CA LEU A 52 -2.55 3.10 6.78
C LEU A 52 -2.59 2.06 7.91
N GLN A 53 -1.61 1.15 7.96
CA GLN A 53 -1.49 0.16 9.04
C GLN A 53 -1.35 0.83 10.40
N GLN A 54 -0.49 1.85 10.53
CA GLN A 54 -0.33 2.61 11.77
C GLN A 54 -1.64 3.30 12.18
N ARG A 55 -2.34 3.92 11.22
CA ARG A 55 -3.61 4.62 11.51
C ARG A 55 -4.72 3.66 11.94
N ILE A 56 -4.82 2.50 11.30
CA ILE A 56 -5.75 1.44 11.66
C ILE A 56 -5.45 0.94 13.08
N GLN A 57 -4.18 0.69 13.40
CA GLN A 57 -3.77 0.29 14.75
C GLN A 57 -4.15 1.32 15.81
N GLN A 58 -3.90 2.61 15.55
CA GLN A 58 -4.28 3.70 16.46
C GLN A 58 -5.80 3.72 16.72
N LEU A 59 -6.62 3.58 15.69
CA LEU A 59 -8.09 3.58 15.84
C LEU A 59 -8.59 2.36 16.59
N MET A 60 -8.01 1.17 16.34
CA MET A 60 -8.37 -0.04 17.08
C MET A 60 -8.01 0.07 18.56
N GLN A 61 -6.85 0.65 18.89
CA GLN A 61 -6.45 0.89 20.28
C GLN A 61 -7.34 1.91 20.99
N GLN A 62 -7.76 2.97 20.29
CA GLN A 62 -8.70 3.96 20.84
C GLN A 62 -10.10 3.39 21.10
N GLY A 63 -10.54 2.43 20.27
CA GLY A 63 -11.82 1.73 20.45
C GLY A 63 -11.83 0.66 21.55
N GLN A 64 -10.66 0.19 22.00
CA GLN A 64 -10.53 -0.82 23.08
C GLN A 64 -10.46 -0.20 24.49
N GLY A 65 -10.40 1.13 24.60
CA GLY A 65 -10.36 1.87 25.86
C GLY A 65 -11.71 2.43 26.34
N GLN A 66 -12.83 2.00 25.75
CA GLN A 66 -14.20 2.38 26.13
C GLN A 66 -15.00 1.18 26.62
#